data_AF-A0A537G6M2-F1
#
_entry.id   AF-A0A537G6M2-F1
#
_cell.length_a   1.000
_cell.length_b   1.000
_cell.length_c   1.000
_cell.angle_alpha   90.00
_cell.angle_beta   90.00
_cell.angle_gamma   90.00
#
_symmetry.space_group_name_H-M   'P 1'
#
loop_
_entity.id
_entity.type
_entity.pdbx_description
1 polymer ?
#
loop_
_entity_poly.entity_id
_entity_poly.type
_entity_poly.pdbx_seq_one_letter_code
_entity_poly.pdbx_strand_id
1 'polypeptide(L)'
;MKLSKNERILALAFTIMSICGILFTPAGLETRPPSALRSYALIPLFLAGTILDFASLILIFKKPRIAAITGIVAAIEYVFLAPGDQAQLFFVGVAVPVGITINEIIALIASIVVLLFAPMVFLANRKSSKPSP
;
A
#
# COMPACT_ATOMS: atom_id res chain seq x y z
N MET A 1 -12.99 17.58 9.11
CA MET A 1 -13.76 17.17 7.91
C MET A 1 -14.48 15.87 8.21
N LYS A 2 -15.76 15.74 7.86
CA LYS A 2 -16.52 14.51 8.11
C LYS A 2 -16.35 13.58 6.90
N LEU A 3 -15.47 12.60 7.01
CA LEU A 3 -15.29 11.56 5.99
C LEU A 3 -16.56 10.70 5.87
N SER A 4 -16.94 10.36 4.64
CA SER A 4 -17.96 9.35 4.36
C SER A 4 -17.54 7.97 4.87
N LYS A 5 -18.49 7.02 4.94
CA LYS A 5 -18.21 5.65 5.42
C LYS A 5 -17.07 5.00 4.64
N ASN A 6 -17.09 5.09 3.31
CA ASN A 6 -16.07 4.48 2.45
C ASN A 6 -14.71 5.17 2.58
N GLU A 7 -14.69 6.50 2.72
CA GLU A 7 -13.44 7.23 2.94
C GLU A 7 -12.82 6.92 4.31
N ARG A 8 -13.63 6.66 5.34
CA ARG A 8 -13.13 6.19 6.65
C ARG A 8 -12.50 4.79 6.55
N ILE A 9 -13.14 3.89 5.82
CA ILE A 9 -12.61 2.55 5.56
C ILE A 9 -11.26 2.65 4.82
N LEU A 10 -11.18 3.49 3.79
CA LEU A 10 -9.93 3.72 3.07
C LEU A 10 -8.87 4.40 3.94
N ALA A 11 -9.23 5.39 4.76
CA ALA A 11 -8.27 6.03 5.66
C ALA A 11 -7.67 5.01 6.65
N LEU A 12 -8.48 4.07 7.16
CA LEU A 12 -8.00 2.99 8.01
C LEU A 12 -7.08 2.03 7.23
N ALA A 13 -7.48 1.62 6.02
CA ALA A 13 -6.68 0.74 5.18
C ALA A 13 -5.32 1.38 4.82
N PHE A 14 -5.30 2.65 4.42
CA PHE A 14 -4.05 3.38 4.15
C PHE A 14 -3.18 3.53 5.40
N THR A 15 -3.78 3.72 6.58
CA THR A 15 -3.03 3.73 7.84
C THR A 15 -2.34 2.39 8.08
N ILE A 16 -3.07 1.29 7.91
CA ILE A 16 -2.52 -0.06 8.06
C ILE A 16 -1.38 -0.29 7.05
N MET A 17 -1.61 0.02 5.77
CA MET A 17 -0.59 -0.13 4.73
C MET A 17 0.64 0.74 4.99
N SER A 18 0.46 1.99 5.45
CA SER A 18 1.59 2.87 5.81
C SER A 18 2.44 2.29 6.95
N ILE A 19 1.80 1.70 7.96
CA ILE A 19 2.51 1.01 9.05
C ILE A 19 3.24 -0.21 8.50
N CYS A 20 2.57 -1.04 7.69
CA CYS A 20 3.20 -2.19 7.04
C CYS A 20 4.41 -1.79 6.18
N GLY A 21 4.30 -0.70 5.41
CA GLY A 21 5.37 -0.14 4.61
C GLY A 21 6.62 0.17 5.43
N ILE A 22 6.47 0.85 6.57
CA ILE A 22 7.58 1.09 7.50
C ILE A 22 8.14 -0.23 8.06
N LEU A 23 7.28 -1.19 8.40
CA LEU A 23 7.71 -2.49 8.92
C LEU A 23 8.45 -3.34 7.86
N PHE A 24 8.25 -3.12 6.56
CA PHE A 24 9.04 -3.74 5.50
C PHE A 24 10.42 -3.13 5.30
N THR A 25 10.77 -2.06 6.03
CA THR A 25 12.09 -1.44 5.93
C THR A 25 13.08 -2.02 6.95
N PRO A 26 14.40 -1.80 6.76
CA PRO A 26 15.41 -2.17 7.77
C PRO A 26 15.23 -1.47 9.13
N ALA A 27 14.45 -0.37 9.20
CA ALA A 27 14.09 0.26 10.46
C ALA A 27 12.95 -0.49 11.20
N GLY A 28 12.31 -1.46 10.54
CA GLY A 28 11.22 -2.27 11.05
C GLY A 28 11.60 -3.74 11.23
N LEU A 29 10.98 -4.62 10.43
CA LEU A 29 11.10 -6.08 10.52
C LEU A 29 12.03 -6.67 9.45
N GLU A 30 12.50 -5.88 8.49
CA GLU A 30 13.36 -6.38 7.43
C GLU A 30 14.79 -6.55 7.94
N THR A 31 15.11 -7.78 8.33
CA THR A 31 16.42 -8.15 8.89
C THR A 31 17.35 -8.77 7.87
N ARG A 32 16.89 -9.04 6.63
CA ARG A 32 17.74 -9.62 5.59
C ARG A 32 18.77 -8.59 5.12
N PRO A 33 20.02 -9.00 4.89
CA PRO A 33 21.06 -8.07 4.47
C PRO A 33 20.77 -7.54 3.06
N PRO A 34 21.06 -6.26 2.76
CA PRO A 34 20.90 -5.72 1.41
C PRO A 34 21.70 -6.48 0.34
N SER A 35 22.76 -7.19 0.70
CA SER A 35 23.53 -8.06 -0.21
C SER A 35 22.76 -9.29 -0.69
N ALA A 36 21.67 -9.66 -0.02
CA ALA A 36 20.79 -10.75 -0.45
C ALA A 36 19.75 -10.29 -1.49
N LEU A 37 19.61 -8.99 -1.73
CA LEU A 37 18.74 -8.47 -2.78
C LEU A 37 19.26 -8.92 -4.15
N ARG A 38 18.34 -9.43 -4.97
CA ARG A 38 18.61 -9.84 -6.34
C ARG A 38 19.07 -8.68 -7.22
N SER A 39 18.57 -7.48 -6.92
CA SER A 39 18.98 -6.24 -7.56
C SER A 39 18.68 -5.04 -6.66
N TYR A 40 19.64 -4.13 -6.52
CA TYR A 40 19.44 -2.86 -5.83
C TYR A 40 18.42 -1.94 -6.53
N ALA A 41 18.09 -2.21 -7.80
CA ALA A 41 17.03 -1.51 -8.53
C ALA A 41 15.62 -1.79 -7.97
N LEU A 42 15.47 -2.77 -7.08
CA LEU A 42 14.20 -3.06 -6.38
C LEU A 42 13.96 -2.11 -5.20
N ILE A 43 14.99 -1.44 -4.67
CA ILE A 43 14.84 -0.53 -3.51
C ILE A 43 13.85 0.61 -3.82
N PRO A 44 13.96 1.33 -4.96
CA PRO A 44 12.98 2.36 -5.31
C PRO A 44 11.55 1.81 -5.46
N LEU A 45 11.39 0.56 -5.89
CA LEU A 45 10.08 -0.08 -5.99
C LEU A 45 9.46 -0.20 -4.59
N PHE A 46 10.13 -0.88 -3.66
CA PHE A 46 9.63 -1.04 -2.28
C PHE A 46 9.36 0.29 -1.57
N LEU A 47 10.19 1.30 -1.84
CA LEU A 47 10.01 2.62 -1.28
C LEU A 47 8.80 3.35 -1.91
N ALA A 48 8.54 3.14 -3.20
CA ALA A 48 7.41 3.76 -3.89
C ALA A 48 6.07 3.34 -3.27
N GLY A 49 5.87 2.05 -2.97
CA GLY A 49 4.65 1.57 -2.30
C GLY A 49 4.42 2.28 -0.96
N THR A 50 5.46 2.35 -0.12
CA THR A 50 5.39 3.04 1.17
C THR A 50 5.08 4.53 1.01
N ILE A 51 5.72 5.21 0.06
CA ILE A 51 5.45 6.63 -0.21
C ILE A 51 4.01 6.82 -0.67
N LEU A 52 3.51 5.95 -1.53
CA LEU A 52 2.14 6.01 -2.03
C LEU A 52 1.11 5.76 -0.91
N ASP A 53 1.40 4.90 0.07
CA ASP A 53 0.54 4.70 1.24
C ASP A 53 0.39 5.99 2.04
N PHE A 54 1.51 6.64 2.40
CA PHE A 54 1.49 7.92 3.11
C PHE A 54 0.83 9.02 2.29
N ALA A 55 1.13 9.09 1.00
CA ALA A 55 0.50 10.05 0.10
C ALA A 55 -1.02 9.84 0.08
N SER A 56 -1.49 8.60 -0.04
CA SER A 56 -2.92 8.26 -0.05
C SER A 56 -3.59 8.60 1.27
N LEU A 57 -2.93 8.29 2.40
CA LEU A 57 -3.41 8.62 3.74
C LEU A 57 -3.54 10.13 3.94
N ILE A 58 -2.56 10.92 3.50
CA ILE A 58 -2.63 12.39 3.63
C ILE A 58 -3.71 12.95 2.68
N LEU A 59 -3.77 12.44 1.45
CA LEU A 59 -4.66 12.95 0.42
C LEU A 59 -6.12 12.59 0.68
N ILE A 60 -6.45 11.51 1.39
CA ILE A 60 -7.86 11.12 1.62
C ILE A 60 -8.68 12.23 2.28
N PHE A 61 -8.02 13.08 3.08
CA PHE A 61 -8.67 14.20 3.77
C PHE A 61 -8.91 15.42 2.88
N LYS A 62 -8.15 15.62 1.79
CA LYS A 62 -8.23 16.86 0.97
C LYS A 62 -8.58 16.61 -0.49
N LYS A 63 -8.09 15.51 -1.05
CA LYS A 63 -8.23 15.11 -2.46
C LYS A 63 -8.56 13.60 -2.52
N PRO A 64 -9.75 13.18 -2.04
CA PRO A 64 -10.12 11.76 -1.92
C PRO A 64 -10.07 11.00 -3.25
N ARG A 65 -10.32 11.69 -4.38
CA ARG A 65 -10.17 11.11 -5.71
C ARG A 65 -8.73 10.74 -6.05
N ILE A 66 -7.76 11.60 -5.71
CA ILE A 66 -6.34 11.32 -5.96
C ILE A 66 -5.88 10.22 -4.99
N ALA A 67 -6.29 10.31 -3.72
CA ALA A 67 -6.01 9.28 -2.72
C ALA A 67 -6.47 7.89 -3.15
N ALA A 68 -7.66 7.79 -3.75
CA ALA A 68 -8.16 6.52 -4.28
C ALA A 68 -7.28 5.98 -5.42
N ILE A 69 -6.80 6.84 -6.33
CA ILE A 69 -5.93 6.41 -7.43
C ILE A 69 -4.58 5.95 -6.88
N THR A 70 -3.91 6.77 -6.06
CA THR A 70 -2.61 6.42 -5.48
C THR A 70 -2.70 5.17 -4.62
N GLY A 71 -3.79 5.01 -3.87
CA GLY A 71 -4.06 3.83 -3.06
C GLY A 71 -4.26 2.57 -3.88
N ILE A 72 -4.95 2.65 -5.03
CA ILE A 72 -5.08 1.52 -5.95
C ILE A 72 -3.71 1.09 -6.47
N VAL A 73 -2.85 2.04 -6.85
CA VAL A 73 -1.50 1.72 -7.34
C VAL A 73 -0.68 1.03 -6.25
N ALA A 74 -0.67 1.56 -5.02
CA ALA A 74 0.02 0.94 -3.88
C ALA A 74 -0.54 -0.46 -3.57
N ALA A 75 -1.85 -0.63 -3.57
CA ALA A 75 -2.49 -1.92 -3.29
C ALA A 75 -2.15 -2.97 -4.36
N ILE A 76 -2.11 -2.58 -5.64
CA ILE A 76 -1.67 -3.48 -6.72
C ILE A 76 -0.22 -3.90 -6.49
N GLU A 77 0.65 -2.97 -6.11
CA GLU A 77 2.05 -3.26 -5.82
C GLU A 77 2.18 -4.34 -4.73
N TYR A 78 1.52 -4.19 -3.56
CA TYR A 78 1.57 -5.19 -2.50
C TYR A 78 0.99 -6.56 -2.89
N VAL A 79 -0.05 -6.58 -3.75
CA VAL A 79 -0.61 -7.84 -4.27
C VAL A 79 0.42 -8.64 -5.07
N PHE A 80 1.40 -7.99 -5.69
CA PHE A 80 2.50 -8.66 -6.39
C PHE A 80 3.75 -8.83 -5.52
N LEU A 81 4.06 -7.87 -4.67
CA LEU A 81 5.25 -7.91 -3.82
C LEU A 81 5.17 -9.04 -2.78
N ALA A 82 4.07 -9.19 -2.06
CA ALA A 82 3.99 -10.23 -1.02
C ALA A 82 4.16 -11.65 -1.59
N PRO A 83 3.42 -12.08 -2.64
CA PRO A 83 3.68 -13.39 -3.25
C PRO A 83 5.06 -13.49 -3.91
N GLY A 84 5.56 -12.40 -4.49
CA GLY A 84 6.87 -12.36 -5.12
C GLY A 84 8.01 -12.57 -4.12
N ASP A 85 7.89 -12.02 -2.91
CA ASP A 85 8.89 -12.24 -1.85
C ASP A 85 8.83 -13.67 -1.32
N GLN A 86 7.63 -14.21 -1.10
CA GLN A 86 7.44 -15.62 -0.72
C GLN A 86 7.98 -16.60 -1.78
N ALA A 87 7.95 -16.21 -3.05
CA ALA A 87 8.55 -16.96 -4.16
C ALA A 87 10.06 -16.72 -4.34
N GLN A 88 10.72 -16.01 -3.42
CA GLN A 88 12.13 -15.64 -3.45
C GLN A 88 12.55 -14.91 -4.74
N LEU A 89 11.65 -14.10 -5.31
CA LEU A 89 11.96 -13.32 -6.52
C LEU A 89 12.86 -12.11 -6.22
N PHE A 90 12.84 -11.62 -4.98
CA PHE A 90 13.54 -10.38 -4.59
C PHE A 90 14.79 -10.63 -3.73
N PHE A 91 14.75 -11.62 -2.84
CA PHE A 91 15.88 -12.00 -1.99
C PHE A 91 16.32 -13.43 -2.30
N VAL A 92 17.62 -13.63 -2.55
CA VAL A 92 18.18 -14.91 -2.98
C VAL A 92 18.91 -15.57 -1.81
N GLY A 93 18.62 -16.86 -1.57
CA GLY A 93 19.34 -17.67 -0.59
C GLY A 93 19.05 -17.33 0.88
N VAL A 94 18.04 -16.50 1.14
CA VAL A 94 17.61 -16.13 2.50
C VAL A 94 16.10 -16.35 2.61
N ALA A 95 15.66 -17.02 3.68
CA ALA A 95 14.25 -17.23 3.95
C ALA A 95 13.56 -15.90 4.33
N VAL A 96 12.28 -15.78 4.00
CA VAL A 96 11.48 -14.62 4.44
C VAL A 96 11.31 -14.70 5.96
N PRO A 97 11.67 -13.65 6.72
CA PRO A 97 11.46 -13.63 8.17
C PRO A 97 9.98 -13.78 8.52
N VAL A 98 9.66 -14.52 9.58
CA VAL A 98 8.25 -14.77 9.98
C VAL A 98 7.48 -13.46 10.24
N GLY A 99 8.16 -12.46 10.81
CA GLY A 99 7.57 -11.12 11.00
C GLY A 99 7.19 -10.44 9.68
N ILE A 100 8.00 -10.61 8.63
CA ILE A 100 7.70 -10.11 7.28
C ILE A 100 6.51 -10.87 6.70
N THR A 101 6.47 -12.20 6.79
CA THR A 101 5.32 -12.99 6.31
C THR A 101 4.00 -12.55 6.95
N ILE A 102 3.98 -12.30 8.26
CA ILE A 102 2.77 -11.79 8.94
C ILE A 102 2.41 -10.39 8.41
N ASN A 103 3.40 -9.51 8.27
CA ASN A 103 3.21 -8.15 7.77
C ASN A 103 2.67 -8.15 6.32
N GLU A 104 3.14 -9.08 5.47
CA GLU A 104 2.66 -9.30 4.11
C GLU A 104 1.20 -9.71 4.06
N ILE A 105 0.77 -10.63 4.92
CA ILE A 105 -0.63 -11.06 5.00
C ILE A 105 -1.52 -9.87 5.39
N ILE A 106 -1.10 -9.07 6.38
CA ILE A 106 -1.84 -7.88 6.80
C ILE A 106 -1.92 -6.84 5.67
N ALA A 107 -0.80 -6.56 5.00
CA ALA A 107 -0.73 -5.65 3.87
C ALA A 107 -1.60 -6.13 2.70
N LEU A 108 -1.65 -7.43 2.43
CA LEU A 108 -2.47 -8.03 1.37
C LEU A 108 -3.96 -7.88 1.68
N ILE A 109 -4.38 -8.15 2.92
CA ILE A 109 -5.77 -7.95 3.35
C ILE A 109 -6.17 -6.47 3.21
N ALA A 110 -5.32 -5.56 3.68
CA ALA A 110 -5.55 -4.11 3.56
C ALA A 110 -5.61 -3.68 2.08
N SER A 111 -4.76 -4.23 1.22
CA SER A 111 -4.75 -3.97 -0.22
C SER A 111 -6.05 -4.42 -0.89
N ILE A 112 -6.58 -5.59 -0.53
CA ILE A 112 -7.89 -6.06 -1.01
C ILE A 112 -9.00 -5.08 -0.59
N VAL A 113 -8.98 -4.61 0.66
CA VAL A 113 -9.93 -3.59 1.13
C VAL A 113 -9.82 -2.31 0.29
N VAL A 114 -8.60 -1.83 0.00
CA VAL A 114 -8.40 -0.67 -0.86
C VAL A 114 -8.98 -0.91 -2.26
N LEU A 115 -8.69 -2.06 -2.88
CA LEU A 115 -9.18 -2.38 -4.23
C LEU A 115 -10.71 -2.47 -4.31
N LEU A 116 -11.37 -2.87 -3.23
CA LEU A 116 -12.84 -2.93 -3.16
C LEU A 116 -13.48 -1.53 -2.96
N PHE A 117 -12.89 -0.68 -2.12
CA PHE A 117 -13.51 0.59 -1.70
C PHE A 117 -13.02 1.83 -2.45
N ALA A 118 -11.79 1.83 -2.97
CA ALA A 118 -11.21 2.96 -3.69
C ALA A 118 -12.00 3.33 -4.96
N PRO A 119 -12.50 2.38 -5.79
CA PRO A 119 -13.35 2.70 -6.93
C PRO A 119 -14.63 3.45 -6.51
N MET A 120 -15.22 3.08 -5.37
CA MET A 120 -16.44 3.72 -4.87
C MET A 120 -16.17 5.18 -4.45
N VAL A 121 -15.07 5.42 -3.74
CA VAL A 121 -14.66 6.78 -3.33
C VAL A 121 -14.28 7.64 -4.53
N PHE A 122 -13.62 7.05 -5.52
CA PHE A 122 -13.29 7.72 -6.79
C PHE A 122 -14.55 8.17 -7.53
N LEU A 123 -15.54 7.28 -7.69
CA LEU A 123 -16.76 7.56 -8.42
C LEU A 123 -17.67 8.56 -7.69
N ALA A 124 -17.78 8.45 -6.37
CA ALA A 124 -18.57 9.39 -5.56
C ALA A 124 -18.05 10.83 -5.68
N ASN A 125 -16.72 11.01 -5.61
CA ASN A 125 -16.07 12.32 -5.71
C ASN A 125 -15.91 12.82 -7.16
N ARG A 126 -16.16 11.98 -8.17
CA ARG A 126 -16.27 12.42 -9.58
C ARG A 126 -17.62 13.07 -9.88
N LYS A 127 -18.70 12.61 -9.24
CA LYS A 127 -20.05 13.16 -9.45
C LYS A 127 -20.21 14.55 -8.84
N SER A 128 -19.57 14.83 -7.70
CA SER A 128 -19.60 16.15 -7.05
C SER A 128 -18.83 17.25 -7.81
N SER A 129 -17.98 16.89 -8.77
CA SER A 129 -17.14 17.82 -9.53
C SER A 129 -17.66 18.13 -10.94
N LYS A 130 -18.78 17.55 -11.36
CA LYS A 130 -19.46 17.97 -12.60
C LYS A 130 -20.42 19.12 -12.28
N PRO A 131 -20.37 20.27 -12.99
CA PRO A 131 -21.40 21.29 -12.87
C PRO A 131 -22.74 20.68 -13.33
N SER A 132 -23.82 20.98 -12.60
CA SER A 132 -25.19 20.72 -13.04
C SER A 132 -25.44 21.42 -14.38
N PRO A 133 -26.18 20.79 -15.32
CA PRO A 133 -26.54 21.43 -16.58
C PRO A 133 -27.37 22.69 -16.38
#